data_AF-A0A7C0UQN2-F1
#
_entry.id   AF-A0A7C0UQN2-F1
#
_cell.length_a   1.000
_cell.length_b   1.000
_cell.length_c   1.000
_cell.angle_alpha   90.00
_cell.angle_beta   90.00
_cell.angle_gamma   90.00
#
_symmetry.space_group_name_H-M   'P 1'
#
loop_
_entity.id
_entity.type
_entity.pdbx_description
1 polymer ?
#
loop_
_entity_poly.entity_id
_entity_poly.type
_entity_poly.pdbx_seq_one_letter_code
_entity_poly.pdbx_strand_id
1 'polypeptide(L)'
;MPMGPPIVPGLFAAMGFMAVIVILIALVIAGVFLMLGAKFAGIEGANLGKSMIAVIGGGILALLTGWIPVIGWVLGIVAYIWAIKTVFDTDWGKAAIAWLMTIVVEIIVMFAFMVLLGINVALF
;
A
#
# COMPACT_ATOMS: atom_id res chain seq x y z
N MET A 1 -30.41 -28.76 -15.93
CA MET A 1 -29.79 -27.50 -15.47
C MET A 1 -28.35 -27.51 -15.96
N PRO A 2 -27.85 -26.48 -16.65
CA PRO A 2 -26.44 -26.44 -17.04
C PRO A 2 -25.60 -26.50 -15.75
N MET A 3 -24.78 -27.55 -15.62
CA MET A 3 -23.81 -27.67 -14.54
C MET A 3 -22.84 -26.50 -14.71
N GLY A 4 -22.68 -25.68 -13.66
CA GLY A 4 -21.72 -24.58 -13.66
C GLY A 4 -20.30 -25.08 -14.00
N PRO A 5 -19.39 -24.19 -14.41
CA PRO A 5 -18.03 -24.57 -14.75
C PRO A 5 -17.41 -25.40 -13.60
N PRO A 6 -16.72 -26.50 -13.91
CA PRO A 6 -16.18 -27.39 -12.88
C PRO A 6 -15.28 -26.58 -11.93
N ILE A 7 -15.61 -26.57 -10.64
CA ILE A 7 -14.74 -26.02 -9.61
C ILE A 7 -13.51 -26.93 -9.58
N VAL A 8 -12.38 -26.47 -10.09
CA VAL A 8 -11.11 -27.20 -10.09
C VAL A 8 -10.36 -26.81 -8.80
N PRO A 9 -10.34 -27.62 -7.73
CA PRO A 9 -9.78 -27.20 -6.44
C PRO A 9 -8.30 -26.79 -6.53
N GLY A 10 -7.55 -27.43 -7.43
CA GLY A 10 -6.16 -27.08 -7.72
C GLY A 10 -5.98 -25.69 -8.34
N LEU A 11 -6.95 -25.21 -9.13
CA LEU A 11 -6.93 -23.85 -9.69
C LEU A 11 -7.16 -22.82 -8.59
N PHE A 12 -8.12 -23.03 -7.69
CA PHE A 12 -8.39 -22.12 -6.58
C PHE A 12 -7.21 -22.05 -5.59
N ALA A 13 -6.60 -23.20 -5.27
CA ALA A 13 -5.40 -23.25 -4.45
C ALA A 13 -4.22 -22.49 -5.10
N ALA A 14 -4.00 -22.68 -6.41
CA ALA A 14 -2.95 -21.97 -7.14
C ALA A 14 -3.20 -20.46 -7.19
N MET A 15 -4.45 -20.03 -7.41
CA MET A 15 -4.84 -18.61 -7.40
C MET A 15 -4.65 -17.98 -6.02
N GLY A 16 -5.03 -18.67 -4.95
CA GLY A 16 -4.83 -18.21 -3.57
C GLY A 16 -3.34 -18.05 -3.24
N PHE A 17 -2.52 -19.03 -3.61
CA PHE A 17 -1.07 -18.95 -3.43
C PHE A 17 -0.43 -17.80 -4.22
N MET A 18 -0.82 -17.61 -5.48
CA MET A 18 -0.37 -16.49 -6.30
C MET A 18 -0.77 -15.14 -5.72
N ALA A 19 -1.98 -15.01 -5.17
CA ALA A 19 -2.42 -13.78 -4.51
C ALA A 19 -1.52 -13.41 -3.32
N VAL A 20 -1.13 -14.39 -2.50
CA VAL A 20 -0.19 -14.17 -1.38
C VAL A 20 1.16 -13.66 -1.89
N ILE A 21 1.71 -14.28 -2.95
CA ILE A 21 2.99 -13.83 -3.54
C ILE A 21 2.89 -12.39 -4.04
N VAL A 22 1.82 -12.06 -4.76
CA VAL A 22 1.59 -10.71 -5.28
C VAL A 22 1.50 -9.70 -4.14
N ILE A 23 0.80 -10.01 -3.05
CA ILE A 23 0.72 -9.15 -1.86
C ILE A 23 2.10 -8.95 -1.24
N LEU A 24 2.90 -10.02 -1.07
CA LEU A 24 4.24 -9.91 -0.49
C LEU A 24 5.16 -9.01 -1.35
N ILE A 25 5.11 -9.16 -2.67
CA ILE A 25 5.86 -8.30 -3.61
C ILE A 25 5.36 -6.85 -3.49
N ALA A 26 4.04 -6.63 -3.46
CA ALA A 26 3.45 -5.31 -3.33
C ALA A 26 3.86 -4.62 -2.02
N LEU A 27 3.94 -5.35 -0.90
CA LEU A 27 4.39 -4.81 0.39
C LEU A 27 5.85 -4.35 0.36
N VAL A 28 6.73 -5.10 -0.31
CA VAL A 28 8.13 -4.69 -0.50
C VAL A 28 8.21 -3.43 -1.36
N ILE A 29 7.46 -3.39 -2.46
CA ILE A 29 7.40 -2.23 -3.35
C ILE A 29 6.87 -1.00 -2.61
N ALA A 30 5.78 -1.13 -1.86
CA ALA A 30 5.23 -0.06 -1.03
C ALA A 30 6.25 0.42 0.02
N GLY A 31 6.99 -0.51 0.64
CA GLY A 31 8.08 -0.18 1.57
C GLY A 31 9.19 0.63 0.91
N VAL A 32 9.57 0.31 -0.34
CA VAL A 32 10.53 1.12 -1.11
C VAL A 32 10.02 2.53 -1.34
N PHE A 33 8.75 2.68 -1.73
CA PHE A 33 8.18 4.01 -1.97
C PHE A 33 8.03 4.83 -0.71
N LEU A 34 7.65 4.21 0.42
CA LEU A 34 7.62 4.90 1.69
C LEU A 34 9.03 5.30 2.14
N MET A 35 10.05 4.48 1.89
CA MET A 35 11.43 4.85 2.17
C MET A 35 11.84 6.10 1.36
N LEU A 36 11.48 6.15 0.07
CA LEU A 36 11.79 7.29 -0.79
C LEU A 36 11.03 8.55 -0.34
N GLY A 37 9.73 8.41 -0.02
CA GLY A 37 8.93 9.50 0.53
C GLY A 37 9.47 10.01 1.86
N ALA A 38 9.91 9.12 2.74
CA ALA A 38 10.52 9.46 4.02
C ALA A 38 11.85 10.20 3.87
N LYS A 39 12.71 9.73 2.94
CA LYS A 39 13.97 10.41 2.60
C LYS A 39 13.71 11.80 2.04
N PHE A 40 12.73 11.94 1.15
CA PHE A 40 12.34 13.23 0.59
C PHE A 40 11.77 14.18 1.65
N ALA A 41 11.00 13.66 2.61
CA ALA A 41 10.47 14.40 3.75
C ALA A 41 11.53 14.81 4.79
N GLY A 42 12.80 14.43 4.60
CA GLY A 42 13.88 14.70 5.55
C GLY A 42 13.73 13.95 6.88
N ILE A 43 13.20 12.73 6.83
CA ILE A 43 13.16 11.80 7.97
C ILE A 43 14.52 11.11 8.10
N GLU A 44 15.17 11.32 9.24
CA GLU A 44 16.46 10.70 9.56
C GLU A 44 16.28 9.20 9.85
N GLY A 45 17.26 8.39 9.43
CA GLY A 45 17.19 6.93 9.63
C GLY A 45 16.18 6.20 8.74
N ALA A 46 15.70 6.84 7.67
CA ALA A 46 14.80 6.21 6.70
C ALA A 46 15.48 5.03 5.97
N ASN A 47 14.98 3.82 6.24
CA ASN A 47 15.45 2.58 5.62
C ASN A 47 14.29 1.66 5.26
N LEU A 48 14.57 0.62 4.45
CA LEU A 48 13.54 -0.29 3.93
C LEU A 48 12.83 -1.06 5.05
N GLY A 49 13.55 -1.51 6.09
CA GLY A 49 12.98 -2.27 7.20
C GLY A 49 11.94 -1.47 7.98
N LYS A 50 12.29 -0.25 8.41
CA LYS A 50 11.35 0.70 9.04
C LYS A 50 10.17 1.01 8.12
N SER A 51 10.43 1.19 6.83
CA SER A 51 9.38 1.50 5.85
C SER A 51 8.39 0.34 5.70
N MET A 52 8.86 -0.90 5.63
CA MET A 52 7.99 -2.08 5.58
C MET A 52 7.13 -2.21 6.84
N ILE A 53 7.71 -2.01 8.03
CA ILE A 53 6.97 -2.04 9.29
C ILE A 53 5.90 -0.95 9.31
N ALA A 54 6.23 0.27 8.86
CA ALA A 54 5.28 1.37 8.77
C ALA A 54 4.17 1.10 7.74
N VAL A 55 4.47 0.47 6.60
CA VAL A 55 3.47 0.10 5.60
C VAL A 55 2.52 -0.97 6.14
N ILE A 56 3.06 -2.03 6.73
CA ILE A 56 2.24 -3.13 7.28
C ILE A 56 1.42 -2.63 8.46
N GLY A 57 2.06 -1.96 9.42
CA GLY A 57 1.40 -1.41 10.60
C GLY A 57 0.36 -0.36 10.23
N GLY A 58 0.72 0.58 9.35
CA GLY A 58 -0.18 1.62 8.87
C GLY A 58 -1.36 1.04 8.09
N GLY A 59 -1.13 0.06 7.22
CA GLY A 59 -2.18 -0.63 6.47
C GLY A 59 -3.15 -1.38 7.38
N ILE A 60 -2.65 -2.13 8.35
CA ILE A 60 -3.49 -2.83 9.34
C ILE A 60 -4.31 -1.83 10.15
N LEU A 61 -3.70 -0.76 10.66
CA LEU A 61 -4.40 0.26 11.43
C LEU A 61 -5.46 1.00 10.60
N ALA A 62 -5.15 1.29 9.33
CA ALA A 62 -6.11 1.87 8.40
C ALA A 62 -7.29 0.93 8.14
N LEU A 63 -7.03 -0.37 7.98
CA LEU A 63 -8.07 -1.38 7.84
C LEU A 63 -8.92 -1.53 9.10
N LEU A 64 -8.36 -1.41 10.31
CA LEU A 64 -9.15 -1.53 11.55
C LEU A 64 -10.04 -0.30 11.80
N THR A 65 -9.52 0.88 11.48
CA THR A 65 -10.23 2.15 11.68
C THR A 65 -11.17 2.51 10.54
N GLY A 66 -10.92 2.01 9.34
CA GLY A 66 -11.69 2.28 8.12
C GLY A 66 -13.15 1.81 8.13
N TRP A 67 -13.51 0.88 9.02
CA TRP A 67 -14.87 0.31 9.09
C TRP A 67 -15.86 1.23 9.81
N ILE A 68 -15.37 2.28 10.47
CA ILE A 68 -16.20 3.23 11.19
C ILE A 68 -16.99 4.06 10.16
N PRO A 69 -18.34 4.06 10.20
CA PRO A 69 -19.15 4.83 9.27
C PRO A 69 -18.82 6.32 9.33
N VAL A 70 -18.89 7.01 8.19
CA VAL A 70 -18.70 8.47 8.02
C VAL A 70 -17.26 8.96 8.24
N ILE A 71 -16.56 8.52 9.29
CA ILE A 71 -15.24 9.04 9.70
C ILE A 71 -14.08 8.06 9.51
N GLY A 72 -14.36 6.78 9.21
CA GLY A 72 -13.33 5.73 9.14
C GLY A 72 -12.24 6.01 8.11
N TRP A 73 -12.57 6.66 6.99
CA TRP A 73 -11.58 7.04 5.98
C TRP A 73 -10.56 8.07 6.50
N VAL A 74 -11.01 9.05 7.31
CA VAL A 74 -10.11 10.02 7.95
C VAL A 74 -9.27 9.34 9.02
N LEU A 75 -9.92 8.53 9.86
CA LEU A 75 -9.22 7.81 10.93
C LEU A 75 -8.17 6.85 10.37
N GLY A 76 -8.45 6.21 9.23
CA GLY A 76 -7.50 5.34 8.56
C GLY A 76 -6.26 6.08 8.08
N ILE A 77 -6.43 7.26 7.48
CA ILE A 77 -5.33 8.12 7.07
C ILE A 77 -4.51 8.55 8.29
N VAL A 78 -5.17 9.04 9.34
CA VAL A 78 -4.49 9.49 10.58
C VAL A 78 -3.74 8.34 11.25
N ALA A 79 -4.35 7.16 11.31
CA ALA A 79 -3.74 5.98 11.91
C ALA A 79 -2.54 5.48 11.09
N TYR A 80 -2.59 5.57 9.76
CA TYR A 80 -1.44 5.27 8.91
C TYR A 80 -0.30 6.26 9.14
N ILE A 81 -0.60 7.57 9.12
CA ILE A 81 0.41 8.62 9.37
C ILE A 81 1.01 8.44 10.78
N TRP A 82 0.18 8.07 11.76
CA TRP A 82 0.66 7.76 13.11
C TRP A 82 1.60 6.55 13.14
N ALA A 83 1.35 5.51 12.34
CA ALA A 83 2.27 4.37 12.21
C ALA A 83 3.63 4.81 11.67
N ILE A 84 3.64 5.64 10.61
CA ILE A 84 4.88 6.23 10.05
C ILE A 84 5.59 7.04 11.14
N LYS A 85 4.88 7.95 11.80
CA LYS A 85 5.40 8.77 12.89
C LYS A 85 6.08 7.92 13.97
N THR A 86 5.43 6.84 14.39
CA THR A 86 5.88 5.97 15.49
C THR A 86 7.07 5.12 15.08
N VAL A 87 7.09 4.58 13.87
CA VAL A 87 8.17 3.70 13.40
C VAL A 87 9.44 4.48 13.04
N PHE A 88 9.27 5.68 12.47
CA PHE A 88 10.40 6.54 12.12
C PHE A 88 10.84 7.47 13.24
N ASP A 89 10.11 7.54 14.35
CA ASP A 89 10.33 8.48 15.45
C ASP A 89 10.48 9.93 14.93
N THR A 90 9.43 10.41 14.28
CA THR A 90 9.44 11.70 13.59
C THR A 90 8.22 12.57 13.94
N ASP A 91 8.16 13.76 13.37
CA ASP A 91 7.06 14.71 13.53
C ASP A 91 5.88 14.38 12.61
N TRP A 92 4.68 14.79 13.02
CA TRP A 92 3.46 14.64 12.22
C TRP A 92 3.57 15.24 10.82
N GLY A 93 4.21 16.41 10.70
CA GLY A 93 4.41 17.07 9.41
C GLY A 93 5.26 16.25 8.45
N LYS A 94 6.42 15.74 8.92
CA LYS A 94 7.30 14.90 8.10
C LYS A 94 6.65 13.56 7.75
N ALA A 95 5.96 12.94 8.70
CA ALA A 95 5.20 11.70 8.46
C ALA A 95 4.09 11.90 7.42
N ALA A 96 3.34 13.00 7.50
CA ALA A 96 2.30 13.34 6.52
C ALA A 96 2.89 13.62 5.13
N ILE A 97 4.03 14.32 5.05
CA ILE A 97 4.73 14.54 3.77
C ILE A 97 5.20 13.20 3.20
N ALA A 98 5.80 12.32 4.00
CA ALA A 98 6.23 11.00 3.54
C ALA A 98 5.05 10.17 2.99
N TRP A 99 3.90 10.23 3.66
CA TRP A 99 2.66 9.58 3.22
C TRP A 99 2.10 10.20 1.93
N LEU A 100 2.11 11.53 1.79
CA LEU A 100 1.71 12.20 0.55
C LEU A 100 2.64 11.83 -0.62
N MET A 101 3.95 11.75 -0.36
CA MET A 101 4.93 11.34 -1.37
C MET A 101 4.69 9.91 -1.82
N THR A 102 4.27 9.00 -0.94
CA THR A 102 3.89 7.64 -1.37
C THR A 102 2.73 7.64 -2.35
N ILE A 103 1.71 8.49 -2.16
CA ILE A 103 0.59 8.61 -3.10
C ILE A 103 1.08 9.07 -4.47
N VAL A 104 1.94 10.10 -4.51
CA VAL A 104 2.51 10.61 -5.77
C VAL A 104 3.24 9.49 -6.51
N VAL A 105 4.09 8.74 -5.79
CA VAL A 105 4.85 7.66 -6.42
C VAL A 105 3.95 6.49 -6.84
N GLU A 106 2.95 6.14 -6.04
CA GLU A 106 1.96 5.11 -6.38
C GLU A 106 1.19 5.46 -7.66
N ILE A 107 0.79 6.73 -7.82
CA ILE A 107 0.17 7.22 -9.06
C ILE A 107 1.13 7.07 -10.25
N ILE A 108 2.39 7.48 -10.11
CA ILE A 108 3.41 7.35 -11.18
C ILE A 108 3.60 5.89 -11.57
N VAL A 109 3.67 4.99 -10.59
CA VAL A 109 3.85 3.56 -10.80
C VAL A 109 2.64 2.95 -11.48
N MET A 110 1.43 3.31 -11.05
CA MET A 110 0.20 2.90 -11.71
C MET A 110 0.20 3.31 -13.18
N PHE A 111 0.57 4.54 -13.51
CA PHE A 111 0.73 4.99 -14.90
C PHE A 111 1.80 4.20 -15.65
N ALA A 112 2.96 3.95 -15.04
CA ALA A 112 4.01 3.15 -15.65
C ALA A 112 3.53 1.73 -15.98
N PHE A 113 2.81 1.07 -15.07
CA PHE A 113 2.22 -0.24 -15.31
C PHE A 113 1.15 -0.22 -16.40
N MET A 114 0.29 0.80 -16.43
CA MET A 114 -0.72 0.93 -17.50
C MET A 114 -0.08 1.03 -18.88
N VAL A 115 0.99 1.83 -19.02
CA VAL A 115 1.75 1.93 -20.27
C VAL A 115 2.43 0.60 -20.64
N LEU A 116 3.09 -0.06 -19.68
CA LEU A 116 3.76 -1.34 -19.91
C LEU A 116 2.80 -2.47 -20.33
N LEU A 117 1.58 -2.46 -19.78
CA LEU A 117 0.56 -3.46 -20.08
C LEU A 117 -0.29 -3.11 -21.31
N GLY A 118 0.00 -1.99 -21.99
CA GLY A 118 -0.76 -1.55 -23.16
C GLY A 118 -2.21 -1.17 -22.84
N ILE A 119 -2.52 -0.89 -21.57
CA ILE A 119 -3.84 -0.40 -21.15
C ILE A 119 -3.90 1.06 -21.58
N ASN A 120 -4.71 1.33 -22.61
CA ASN A 120 -4.79 2.65 -23.20
C ASN A 120 -5.34 3.64 -22.15
N VAL A 121 -4.55 4.68 -21.84
CA VAL A 121 -4.85 5.70 -20.81
C VAL A 121 -6.14 6.47 -21.13
N ALA A 122 -6.65 6.37 -22.36
CA ALA A 122 -7.86 7.02 -22.85
C ALA A 122 -9.20 6.41 -22.36
N LEU A 123 -9.20 5.40 -21.49
CA LEU A 123 -10.43 4.75 -20.97
C LEU A 123 -10.96 5.34 -19.65
N PHE A 124 -10.41 6.48 -19.20
CA PHE A 124 -10.88 7.23 -18.02
C PHE A 124 -11.08 8.70 -18.35
#